data_AF-A0A0P8XR09-F1
#
_entry.id   AF-A0A0P8XR09-F1
#
_cell.length_a   1.000
_cell.length_b   1.000
_cell.length_c   1.000
_cell.angle_alpha   90.00
_cell.angle_beta   90.00
_cell.angle_gamma   90.00
#
_symmetry.space_group_name_H-M   'P 1'
#
loop_
_entity.id
_entity.type
_entity.pdbx_description
1 polymer ?
#
loop_
_entity_poly.entity_id
_entity_poly.type
_entity_poly.pdbx_seq_one_letter_code
_entity_poly.pdbx_strand_id
1 'polypeptide(L)'
;MACMVYGMLYRGMSGVYITKYDRGHMVDVLKNWPDSKNVKAVCVTDGQRILGLGDLGANGMGICVGKMELYTALGGISPAKCLPVCLDIGTTNKNLRDDPMYIGLREDRITGKEYEDFVEEFIQSALKAFGCQTLIHFEDFATPNAFKFLEKYQDQCCYFNDDIQGTAAVGLAGLLGIQRITKIELQDHVILFCGAGSAMMGLTALLKKELQSRGLSDEELTKNLYVYDAKGLITKSSQEIPGNIADFAKDMPPIKSLEEVVEKIKPSIIMGATSAAGLFTEKILRTMAASHERPGVFAFSNPTNKAECTAEQAYKFTDGRAIYSAGSPFPPVEFNGKRLTPGQANNCFAFPGIVLGVMTALAVTVPDEVYLVTAHTLSNVPSKEDLASGKIYPNIACAKDVALEIAVNVCQYLFDNDLAQLTPVPDDIREYILKNEYQLDFSSSTTETWDYPEMKPNPKPNPTKEQKQK
;
A
#
# COMPACT_ATOMS: atom_id res chain seq x y z
N MET A 1 2.56 -0.95 17.20
CA MET A 1 2.61 -0.72 18.67
C MET A 1 1.34 -0.05 19.17
N ALA A 2 0.96 1.13 18.68
CA ALA A 2 -0.27 1.83 19.11
C ALA A 2 -1.52 0.95 19.05
N CYS A 3 -1.71 0.17 17.97
CA CYS A 3 -2.83 -0.77 17.83
C CYS A 3 -2.90 -1.83 18.94
N MET A 4 -1.77 -2.23 19.54
CA MET A 4 -1.79 -3.23 20.63
C MET A 4 -2.38 -2.68 21.94
N VAL A 5 -2.28 -1.37 22.14
CA VAL A 5 -2.76 -0.66 23.34
C VAL A 5 -3.87 0.33 22.99
N TYR A 6 -4.55 0.13 21.85
CA TYR A 6 -5.47 1.11 21.28
C TYR A 6 -6.63 1.44 22.21
N GLY A 7 -7.17 0.44 22.92
CA GLY A 7 -8.22 0.64 23.92
C GLY A 7 -7.81 1.59 25.06
N MET A 8 -6.52 1.63 25.43
CA MET A 8 -5.99 2.59 26.40
C MET A 8 -5.77 3.99 25.81
N LEU A 9 -5.54 4.07 24.50
CA LEU A 9 -5.28 5.32 23.78
C LEU A 9 -6.56 5.97 23.24
N TYR A 10 -7.69 5.27 23.28
CA TYR A 10 -8.94 5.74 22.70
C TYR A 10 -9.42 7.02 23.39
N ARG A 11 -9.50 8.12 22.63
CA ARG A 11 -9.84 9.46 23.13
C ARG A 11 -11.11 10.04 22.52
N GLY A 12 -11.50 9.58 21.33
CA GLY A 12 -12.61 10.14 20.58
C GLY A 12 -12.74 9.48 19.21
N MET A 13 -13.66 10.00 18.39
CA MET A 13 -13.93 9.47 17.06
C MET A 13 -12.73 9.69 16.13
N SER A 14 -12.06 8.60 15.74
CA SER A 14 -10.99 8.60 14.74
C SER A 14 -11.42 7.98 13.40
N GLY A 15 -12.62 7.42 13.33
CA GLY A 15 -13.16 6.72 12.17
C GLY A 15 -14.52 6.11 12.49
N VAL A 16 -15.08 5.37 11.55
CA VAL A 16 -16.39 4.70 11.69
C VAL A 16 -16.20 3.22 11.99
N TYR A 17 -16.86 2.73 13.03
CA TYR A 17 -16.96 1.30 13.33
C TYR A 17 -18.28 0.78 12.78
N ILE A 18 -18.23 -0.28 11.97
CA ILE A 18 -19.42 -0.98 11.48
C ILE A 18 -19.35 -2.39 12.01
N THR A 19 -20.32 -2.76 12.83
CA THR A 19 -20.39 -4.06 13.48
C THR A 19 -21.27 -5.02 12.69
N LYS A 20 -21.15 -6.33 12.96
CA LYS A 20 -22.08 -7.34 12.42
C LYS A 20 -23.56 -7.09 12.76
N TYR A 21 -23.84 -6.23 13.74
CA TYR A 21 -25.20 -5.85 14.16
C TYR A 21 -25.78 -4.66 13.38
N ASP A 22 -24.96 -3.97 12.58
CA ASP A 22 -25.39 -2.83 11.76
C ASP A 22 -25.91 -3.25 10.37
N ARG A 23 -26.09 -4.55 10.14
CA ARG A 23 -26.69 -5.08 8.91
C ARG A 23 -28.07 -4.48 8.65
N GLY A 24 -28.30 -4.12 7.39
CA GLY A 24 -29.48 -3.38 6.93
C GLY A 24 -29.39 -1.87 7.15
N HIS A 25 -28.40 -1.38 7.92
CA HIS A 25 -28.33 0.02 8.38
C HIS A 25 -26.96 0.67 8.15
N MET A 26 -26.04 0.01 7.44
CA MET A 26 -24.68 0.52 7.23
C MET A 26 -24.63 1.90 6.54
N VAL A 27 -25.58 2.19 5.63
CA VAL A 27 -25.69 3.52 5.00
C VAL A 27 -25.97 4.60 6.03
N ASP A 28 -26.83 4.31 7.02
CA ASP A 28 -27.19 5.27 8.07
C ASP A 28 -25.99 5.51 8.99
N VAL A 29 -25.27 4.43 9.35
CA VAL A 29 -24.02 4.51 10.14
C VAL A 29 -22.97 5.35 9.42
N LEU A 30 -22.73 5.09 8.12
CA LEU A 30 -21.76 5.81 7.31
C LEU A 30 -22.11 7.31 7.17
N LYS A 31 -23.39 7.65 7.08
CA LYS A 31 -23.85 9.04 6.97
C LYS A 31 -23.76 9.84 8.27
N ASN A 32 -23.52 9.18 9.41
CA ASN A 32 -23.20 9.87 10.66
C ASN A 32 -21.81 10.51 10.65
N TRP A 33 -20.96 10.21 9.66
CA TRP A 33 -19.69 10.90 9.48
C TRP A 33 -19.92 12.41 9.21
N PRO A 34 -19.30 13.33 9.98
CA PRO A 34 -19.58 14.77 9.87
C PRO A 34 -19.41 15.33 8.46
N ASP A 35 -18.37 14.91 7.75
CA ASP A 35 -18.05 15.34 6.38
C ASP A 35 -18.49 14.32 5.33
N SER A 36 -19.53 13.53 5.59
CA SER A 36 -20.01 12.44 4.71
C SER A 36 -20.21 12.85 3.25
N LYS A 37 -20.58 14.11 2.97
CA LYS A 37 -20.77 14.62 1.60
C LYS A 37 -19.47 14.75 0.80
N ASN A 38 -18.34 14.91 1.47
CA ASN A 38 -17.04 15.17 0.85
C ASN A 38 -16.16 13.91 0.74
N VAL A 39 -16.58 12.79 1.33
CA VAL A 39 -15.83 11.52 1.30
C VAL A 39 -15.63 11.07 -0.15
N LYS A 40 -14.38 10.72 -0.48
CA LYS A 40 -13.94 10.18 -1.78
C LYS A 40 -13.03 8.97 -1.65
N ALA A 41 -12.43 8.74 -0.49
CA ALA A 41 -11.66 7.55 -0.20
C ALA A 41 -12.06 6.96 1.15
N VAL A 42 -12.26 5.65 1.17
CA VAL A 42 -12.54 4.85 2.35
C VAL A 42 -11.42 3.85 2.52
N CYS A 43 -10.72 3.89 3.65
CA CYS A 43 -9.73 2.87 4.02
C CYS A 43 -10.35 2.00 5.10
N VAL A 44 -10.48 0.71 4.81
CA VAL A 44 -11.21 -0.24 5.62
C VAL A 44 -10.31 -1.39 6.06
N THR A 45 -10.49 -1.83 7.29
CA THR A 45 -9.87 -3.04 7.85
C THR A 45 -10.88 -3.82 8.69
N ASP A 46 -10.74 -5.14 8.76
CA ASP A 46 -11.42 -5.96 9.78
C ASP A 46 -10.50 -6.30 10.98
N GLY A 47 -9.26 -5.79 10.96
CA GLY A 47 -8.27 -5.98 12.01
C GLY A 47 -7.78 -7.42 12.18
N GLN A 48 -8.08 -8.34 11.25
CA GLN A 48 -7.76 -9.76 11.42
C GLN A 48 -6.28 -10.07 11.26
N ARG A 49 -5.56 -9.28 10.44
CA ARG A 49 -4.15 -9.54 10.12
C ARG A 49 -3.35 -8.25 10.14
N ILE A 50 -3.36 -7.54 11.27
CA ILE A 50 -2.48 -6.38 11.44
C ILE A 50 -1.02 -6.81 11.27
N LEU A 51 -0.31 -6.17 10.33
CA LEU A 51 0.99 -6.63 9.86
C LEU A 51 1.98 -6.97 11.00
N GLY A 52 2.38 -8.24 11.07
CA GLY A 52 3.30 -8.77 12.08
C GLY A 52 2.74 -8.93 13.50
N LEU A 53 1.48 -8.56 13.73
CA LEU A 53 0.81 -8.56 15.05
C LEU A 53 -0.42 -9.48 15.11
N GLY A 54 -1.02 -9.81 13.97
CA GLY A 54 -2.16 -10.74 13.89
C GLY A 54 -3.50 -10.07 14.18
N ASP A 55 -4.43 -10.82 14.78
CA ASP A 55 -5.81 -10.37 15.02
C ASP A 55 -5.86 -9.36 16.18
N LEU A 56 -6.11 -8.09 15.85
CA LEU A 56 -6.31 -7.01 16.81
C LEU A 56 -7.76 -6.50 16.87
N GLY A 57 -8.70 -7.14 16.14
CA GLY A 57 -10.11 -6.75 16.13
C GLY A 57 -10.32 -5.25 15.89
N ALA A 58 -11.21 -4.62 16.66
CA ALA A 58 -11.51 -3.20 16.57
C ALA A 58 -10.31 -2.27 16.86
N ASN A 59 -9.28 -2.76 17.55
CA ASN A 59 -8.05 -1.98 17.76
C ASN A 59 -7.25 -1.78 16.46
N GLY A 60 -7.60 -2.51 15.40
CA GLY A 60 -7.03 -2.35 14.06
C GLY A 60 -7.33 -0.99 13.41
N MET A 61 -8.34 -0.24 13.89
CA MET A 61 -8.70 1.09 13.38
C MET A 61 -7.49 2.04 13.22
N GLY A 62 -6.51 1.95 14.13
CA GLY A 62 -5.32 2.79 14.07
C GLY A 62 -4.52 2.67 12.76
N ILE A 63 -4.64 1.54 12.05
CA ILE A 63 -4.02 1.35 10.74
C ILE A 63 -4.69 2.22 9.69
N CYS A 64 -6.02 2.17 9.57
CA CYS A 64 -6.75 2.98 8.60
C CYS A 64 -6.57 4.47 8.87
N VAL A 65 -6.55 4.88 10.14
CA VAL A 65 -6.24 6.27 10.54
C VAL A 65 -4.86 6.66 10.04
N GLY A 66 -3.82 5.87 10.33
CA GLY A 66 -2.46 6.15 9.87
C GLY A 66 -2.31 6.18 8.35
N LYS A 67 -3.02 5.32 7.61
CA LYS A 67 -3.03 5.36 6.13
C LYS A 67 -3.61 6.67 5.61
N MET A 68 -4.72 7.14 6.20
CA MET A 68 -5.34 8.42 5.80
C MET A 68 -4.49 9.64 6.18
N GLU A 69 -3.76 9.58 7.29
CA GLU A 69 -2.76 10.60 7.63
C GLU A 69 -1.68 10.68 6.55
N LEU A 70 -1.21 9.53 6.03
CA LEU A 70 -0.23 9.49 4.94
C LEU A 70 -0.81 9.89 3.58
N TYR A 71 -2.11 9.67 3.32
CA TYR A 71 -2.79 10.22 2.14
C TYR A 71 -2.68 11.75 2.13
N THR A 72 -2.84 12.37 3.30
CA THR A 72 -2.75 13.81 3.45
C THR A 72 -1.29 14.28 3.40
N ALA A 73 -0.44 13.71 4.25
CA ALA A 73 0.93 14.18 4.45
C ALA A 73 1.82 13.96 3.23
N LEU A 74 1.61 12.87 2.48
CA LEU A 74 2.42 12.50 1.32
C LEU A 74 1.69 12.72 0.01
N GLY A 75 0.39 12.40 -0.05
CA GLY A 75 -0.42 12.57 -1.26
C GLY A 75 -1.10 13.93 -1.38
N GLY A 76 -1.02 14.80 -0.37
CA GLY A 76 -1.70 16.11 -0.41
C GLY A 76 -3.22 16.01 -0.49
N ILE A 77 -3.80 14.85 -0.13
CA ILE A 77 -5.25 14.64 -0.18
C ILE A 77 -5.89 15.30 1.03
N SER A 78 -6.92 16.12 0.80
CA SER A 78 -7.67 16.76 1.89
C SER A 78 -8.23 15.73 2.89
N PRO A 79 -7.99 15.87 4.21
CA PRO A 79 -8.52 14.96 5.23
C PRO A 79 -10.05 14.81 5.19
N ALA A 80 -10.78 15.87 4.80
CA ALA A 80 -12.23 15.84 4.65
C ALA A 80 -12.74 14.86 3.57
N LYS A 81 -11.85 14.38 2.68
CA LYS A 81 -12.16 13.38 1.65
C LYS A 81 -11.90 11.94 2.13
N CYS A 82 -11.28 11.77 3.29
CA CYS A 82 -10.80 10.50 3.80
C CYS A 82 -11.70 9.96 4.91
N LEU A 83 -12.07 8.68 4.83
CA LEU A 83 -12.84 7.98 5.85
C LEU A 83 -12.15 6.69 6.29
N PRO A 84 -11.61 6.63 7.52
CA PRO A 84 -11.17 5.40 8.15
C PRO A 84 -12.37 4.56 8.62
N VAL A 85 -12.39 3.27 8.30
CA VAL A 85 -13.46 2.33 8.69
C VAL A 85 -12.87 1.07 9.31
N CYS A 86 -13.48 0.60 10.40
CA CYS A 86 -13.21 -0.72 10.96
C CYS A 86 -14.47 -1.58 10.92
N LEU A 87 -14.38 -2.74 10.26
CA LEU A 87 -15.41 -3.76 10.22
C LEU A 87 -15.28 -4.67 11.45
N ASP A 88 -15.96 -4.33 12.53
CA ASP A 88 -15.93 -5.10 13.78
C ASP A 88 -16.90 -6.28 13.73
N ILE A 89 -16.41 -7.38 13.18
CA ILE A 89 -17.12 -8.65 13.06
C ILE A 89 -16.86 -9.60 14.23
N GLY A 90 -16.21 -9.12 15.30
CA GLY A 90 -15.64 -9.93 16.37
C GLY A 90 -14.13 -10.12 16.24
N THR A 91 -13.53 -10.86 17.17
CA THR A 91 -12.09 -11.19 17.16
C THR A 91 -11.86 -12.61 17.66
N THR A 92 -10.93 -13.32 17.01
CA THR A 92 -10.48 -14.64 17.48
C THR A 92 -9.48 -14.53 18.62
N ASN A 93 -8.97 -13.32 18.90
CA ASN A 93 -8.00 -13.05 19.95
C ASN A 93 -8.68 -13.06 21.33
N LYS A 94 -8.54 -14.17 22.05
CA LYS A 94 -9.10 -14.32 23.40
C LYS A 94 -8.60 -13.25 24.37
N ASN A 95 -7.33 -12.85 24.29
CA ASN A 95 -6.77 -11.85 25.20
C ASN A 95 -7.49 -10.50 25.05
N LEU A 96 -7.86 -10.11 23.82
CA LEU A 96 -8.65 -8.90 23.61
C LEU A 96 -10.08 -9.06 24.12
N ARG A 97 -10.71 -10.22 23.93
CA ARG A 97 -12.06 -10.45 24.47
C ARG A 97 -12.12 -10.41 26.00
N ASP A 98 -11.05 -10.85 26.66
CA ASP A 98 -10.91 -10.82 28.11
C ASP A 98 -10.44 -9.46 28.65
N ASP A 99 -9.80 -8.62 27.83
CA ASP A 99 -9.24 -7.33 28.24
C ASP A 99 -10.36 -6.32 28.55
N PRO A 100 -10.51 -5.81 29.79
CA PRO A 100 -11.55 -4.84 30.13
C PRO A 100 -11.47 -3.52 29.36
N MET A 101 -10.30 -3.18 28.78
CA MET A 101 -10.09 -1.99 27.98
C MET A 101 -10.35 -2.20 26.48
N TYR A 102 -10.65 -3.42 26.03
CA TYR A 102 -10.99 -3.65 24.63
C TYR A 102 -12.31 -2.97 24.24
N ILE A 103 -12.27 -2.24 23.13
CA ILE A 103 -13.35 -1.37 22.65
C ILE A 103 -14.28 -2.04 21.64
N GLY A 104 -13.92 -3.23 21.13
CA GLY A 104 -14.70 -3.95 20.11
C GLY A 104 -15.61 -5.04 20.67
N LEU A 105 -16.24 -5.79 19.76
CA LEU A 105 -17.09 -6.93 20.06
C LEU A 105 -16.31 -8.05 20.77
N ARG A 106 -16.76 -8.43 21.96
CA ARG A 106 -16.17 -9.52 22.78
C ARG A 106 -16.66 -10.90 22.34
N GLU A 107 -16.73 -11.11 21.04
CA GLU A 107 -17.28 -12.32 20.41
C GLU A 107 -16.33 -12.84 19.35
N ASP A 108 -16.47 -14.13 19.02
CA ASP A 108 -15.73 -14.71 17.90
C ASP A 108 -16.18 -14.09 16.56
N ARG A 109 -15.26 -14.09 15.59
CA ARG A 109 -15.50 -13.59 14.24
C ARG A 109 -16.62 -14.38 13.55
N ILE A 110 -17.52 -13.68 12.86
CA ILE A 110 -18.35 -14.34 11.84
C ILE A 110 -17.46 -14.82 10.68
N THR A 111 -17.82 -15.93 10.05
CA THR A 111 -17.01 -16.57 8.99
C THR A 111 -17.89 -17.06 7.84
N GLY A 112 -17.26 -17.55 6.77
CA GLY A 112 -17.95 -18.12 5.62
C GLY A 112 -18.89 -17.13 4.93
N LYS A 113 -20.03 -17.63 4.44
CA LYS A 113 -21.01 -16.84 3.68
C LYS A 113 -21.54 -15.64 4.45
N GLU A 114 -21.74 -15.76 5.76
CA GLU A 114 -22.20 -14.64 6.57
C GLU A 114 -21.22 -13.47 6.47
N TYR A 115 -19.92 -13.71 6.67
CA TYR A 115 -18.91 -12.68 6.53
C TYR A 115 -18.83 -12.09 5.11
N GLU A 116 -18.95 -12.93 4.08
CA GLU A 116 -18.93 -12.47 2.69
C GLU A 116 -20.12 -11.55 2.38
N ASP A 117 -21.33 -11.92 2.84
CA ASP A 117 -22.54 -11.10 2.68
C ASP A 117 -22.43 -9.78 3.47
N PHE A 118 -21.72 -9.78 4.60
CA PHE A 118 -21.44 -8.55 5.38
C PHE A 118 -20.55 -7.57 4.61
N VAL A 119 -19.45 -8.06 4.02
CA VAL A 119 -18.51 -7.22 3.26
C VAL A 119 -19.15 -6.71 1.96
N GLU A 120 -19.97 -7.53 1.30
CA GLU A 120 -20.78 -7.09 0.16
C GLU A 120 -21.69 -5.93 0.55
N GLU A 121 -22.46 -6.07 1.64
CA GLU A 121 -23.34 -5.02 2.12
C GLU A 121 -22.58 -3.73 2.42
N PHE A 122 -21.40 -3.83 3.03
CA PHE A 122 -20.53 -2.69 3.31
C PHE A 122 -20.12 -1.96 2.03
N ILE A 123 -19.62 -2.68 1.02
CA ILE A 123 -19.17 -2.05 -0.23
C ILE A 123 -20.36 -1.36 -0.92
N GLN A 124 -21.49 -2.03 -1.05
CA GLN A 124 -22.70 -1.42 -1.64
C GLN A 124 -23.17 -0.20 -0.85
N SER A 125 -23.09 -0.26 0.48
CA SER A 125 -23.46 0.85 1.36
C SER A 125 -22.52 2.04 1.24
N ALA A 126 -21.21 1.80 1.14
CA ALA A 126 -20.20 2.85 0.93
C ALA A 126 -20.41 3.54 -0.43
N LEU A 127 -20.58 2.77 -1.51
CA LEU A 127 -20.85 3.33 -2.84
C LEU A 127 -22.19 4.08 -2.88
N LYS A 128 -23.21 3.60 -2.19
CA LYS A 128 -24.50 4.29 -2.07
C LYS A 128 -24.43 5.56 -1.22
N ALA A 129 -23.58 5.58 -0.19
CA ALA A 129 -23.42 6.74 0.68
C ALA A 129 -22.60 7.86 0.03
N PHE A 130 -21.53 7.52 -0.70
CA PHE A 130 -20.49 8.47 -1.13
C PHE A 130 -20.35 8.60 -2.66
N GLY A 131 -20.95 7.67 -3.43
CA GLY A 131 -20.94 7.63 -4.90
C GLY A 131 -20.03 6.55 -5.48
N CYS A 132 -20.30 6.15 -6.73
CA CYS A 132 -19.60 5.05 -7.41
C CYS A 132 -18.10 5.29 -7.67
N GLN A 133 -17.66 6.56 -7.65
CA GLN A 133 -16.25 6.96 -7.81
C GLN A 133 -15.46 6.91 -6.49
N THR A 134 -16.08 6.48 -5.40
CA THR A 134 -15.40 6.41 -4.10
C THR A 134 -14.37 5.29 -4.14
N LEU A 135 -13.11 5.62 -3.86
CA LEU A 135 -12.05 4.62 -3.71
C LEU A 135 -12.30 3.81 -2.43
N ILE A 136 -12.33 2.49 -2.55
CA ILE A 136 -12.42 1.55 -1.46
C ILE A 136 -11.07 0.83 -1.30
N HIS A 137 -10.32 1.25 -0.28
CA HIS A 137 -8.99 0.76 0.04
C HIS A 137 -9.05 -0.28 1.18
N PHE A 138 -8.76 -1.53 0.90
CA PHE A 138 -8.69 -2.63 1.87
C PHE A 138 -7.27 -2.77 2.45
N GLU A 139 -7.20 -2.93 3.77
CA GLU A 139 -5.95 -3.01 4.52
C GLU A 139 -6.04 -4.04 5.66
N ASP A 140 -4.97 -4.81 5.85
CA ASP A 140 -4.74 -5.76 6.96
C ASP A 140 -5.84 -6.85 7.12
N PHE A 141 -6.44 -7.25 6.01
CA PHE A 141 -7.33 -8.42 5.95
C PHE A 141 -6.53 -9.73 5.94
N ALA A 142 -7.11 -10.82 6.47
CA ALA A 142 -6.49 -12.13 6.36
C ALA A 142 -6.31 -12.54 4.88
N THR A 143 -5.15 -13.11 4.54
CA THR A 143 -4.74 -13.38 3.15
C THR A 143 -5.82 -14.04 2.29
N PRO A 144 -6.52 -15.12 2.72
CA PRO A 144 -7.55 -15.74 1.89
C PRO A 144 -8.71 -14.81 1.58
N ASN A 145 -9.12 -13.98 2.54
CA ASN A 145 -10.19 -13.00 2.36
C ASN A 145 -9.74 -11.81 1.51
N ALA A 146 -8.50 -11.33 1.71
CA ALA A 146 -7.92 -10.26 0.91
C ALA A 146 -7.92 -10.60 -0.59
N PHE A 147 -7.47 -11.81 -0.98
CA PHE A 147 -7.53 -12.25 -2.38
C PHE A 147 -8.96 -12.47 -2.88
N LYS A 148 -9.82 -13.09 -2.07
CA LYS A 148 -11.23 -13.31 -2.44
C LYS A 148 -11.95 -12.00 -2.76
N PHE A 149 -11.75 -10.97 -1.93
CA PHE A 149 -12.39 -9.68 -2.13
C PHE A 149 -11.72 -8.90 -3.27
N LEU A 150 -10.41 -8.99 -3.43
CA LEU A 150 -9.72 -8.42 -4.58
C LEU A 150 -10.28 -8.97 -5.90
N GLU A 151 -10.31 -10.31 -6.03
CA GLU A 151 -10.85 -10.99 -7.22
C GLU A 151 -12.30 -10.60 -7.51
N LYS A 152 -13.11 -10.44 -6.46
CA LYS A 152 -14.51 -10.09 -6.59
C LYS A 152 -14.73 -8.63 -7.01
N TYR A 153 -14.01 -7.68 -6.42
CA TYR A 153 -14.37 -6.25 -6.50
C TYR A 153 -13.49 -5.39 -7.40
N GLN A 154 -12.26 -5.82 -7.74
CA GLN A 154 -11.31 -4.99 -8.52
C GLN A 154 -11.85 -4.49 -9.87
N ASP A 155 -12.71 -5.29 -10.52
CA ASP A 155 -13.32 -4.97 -11.82
C ASP A 155 -14.73 -4.38 -11.69
N GLN A 156 -15.27 -4.26 -10.47
CA GLN A 156 -16.65 -3.80 -10.23
C GLN A 156 -16.71 -2.36 -9.70
N CYS A 157 -15.69 -1.93 -8.98
CA CYS A 157 -15.61 -0.59 -8.43
C CYS A 157 -14.16 -0.13 -8.27
N CYS A 158 -13.99 1.12 -7.84
CA CYS A 158 -12.69 1.70 -7.54
C CYS A 158 -12.14 1.04 -6.27
N TYR A 159 -11.47 -0.11 -6.42
CA TYR A 159 -11.01 -0.96 -5.34
C TYR A 159 -9.48 -1.10 -5.36
N PHE A 160 -8.88 -1.08 -4.18
CA PHE A 160 -7.44 -1.23 -4.00
C PHE A 160 -7.13 -2.00 -2.73
N ASN A 161 -6.15 -2.91 -2.77
CA ASN A 161 -5.60 -3.56 -1.59
C ASN A 161 -4.09 -3.31 -1.48
N ASP A 162 -3.63 -2.54 -0.48
CA ASP A 162 -2.21 -2.16 -0.37
C ASP A 162 -1.30 -3.33 0.02
N ASP A 163 -1.79 -4.29 0.81
CA ASP A 163 -1.04 -5.49 1.20
C ASP A 163 -0.71 -6.41 0.02
N ILE A 164 -1.53 -6.37 -1.04
CA ILE A 164 -1.34 -7.15 -2.25
C ILE A 164 -0.71 -6.26 -3.33
N GLN A 165 -1.42 -5.24 -3.78
CA GLN A 165 -1.11 -4.48 -5.00
C GLN A 165 -0.09 -3.37 -4.73
N GLY A 166 -0.23 -2.62 -3.64
CA GLY A 166 0.72 -1.56 -3.29
C GLY A 166 2.11 -2.13 -2.94
N THR A 167 2.12 -3.23 -2.17
CA THR A 167 3.35 -3.98 -1.87
C THR A 167 3.97 -4.58 -3.13
N ALA A 168 3.16 -5.08 -4.07
CA ALA A 168 3.63 -5.57 -5.36
C ALA A 168 4.28 -4.45 -6.19
N ALA A 169 3.68 -3.27 -6.25
CA ALA A 169 4.23 -2.11 -6.97
C ALA A 169 5.60 -1.70 -6.40
N VAL A 170 5.73 -1.61 -5.08
CA VAL A 170 7.01 -1.31 -4.43
C VAL A 170 8.02 -2.43 -4.68
N GLY A 171 7.62 -3.69 -4.52
CA GLY A 171 8.49 -4.84 -4.76
C GLY A 171 9.03 -4.88 -6.18
N LEU A 172 8.17 -4.64 -7.17
CA LEU A 172 8.56 -4.59 -8.58
C LEU A 172 9.48 -3.39 -8.87
N ALA A 173 9.22 -2.22 -8.27
CA ALA A 173 10.14 -1.08 -8.38
C ALA A 173 11.54 -1.42 -7.87
N GLY A 174 11.63 -2.18 -6.77
CA GLY A 174 12.89 -2.71 -6.25
C GLY A 174 13.58 -3.64 -7.24
N LEU A 175 12.85 -4.58 -7.84
CA LEU A 175 13.37 -5.49 -8.86
C LEU A 175 13.90 -4.73 -10.09
N LEU A 176 13.15 -3.74 -10.58
CA LEU A 176 13.59 -2.85 -11.67
C LEU A 176 14.86 -2.08 -11.27
N GLY A 177 14.95 -1.64 -10.02
CA GLY A 177 16.17 -1.05 -9.45
C GLY A 177 17.38 -2.00 -9.48
N ILE A 178 17.18 -3.29 -9.16
CA ILE A 178 18.22 -4.32 -9.29
C ILE A 178 18.67 -4.43 -10.75
N GLN A 179 17.74 -4.60 -11.70
CA GLN A 179 18.05 -4.65 -13.14
C GLN A 179 18.88 -3.43 -13.58
N ARG A 180 18.53 -2.22 -13.12
CA ARG A 180 19.27 -0.99 -13.44
C ARG A 180 20.71 -1.00 -12.91
N ILE A 181 20.97 -1.62 -11.76
CA ILE A 181 22.32 -1.73 -11.18
C ILE A 181 23.12 -2.86 -11.82
N THR A 182 22.53 -4.05 -11.92
CA THR A 182 23.21 -5.27 -12.40
C THR A 182 23.39 -5.28 -13.91
N LYS A 183 22.56 -4.52 -14.65
CA LYS A 183 22.45 -4.58 -16.12
C LYS A 183 22.05 -5.95 -16.64
N ILE A 184 21.40 -6.75 -15.78
CA ILE A 184 20.81 -8.04 -16.12
C ILE A 184 19.31 -7.83 -16.23
N GLU A 185 18.70 -8.34 -17.30
CA GLU A 185 17.27 -8.24 -17.51
C GLU A 185 16.50 -9.06 -16.47
N LEU A 186 15.30 -8.61 -16.06
CA LEU A 186 14.50 -9.28 -15.03
C LEU A 186 14.27 -10.78 -15.32
N GLN A 187 14.03 -11.14 -16.57
CA GLN A 187 13.82 -12.53 -16.97
C GLN A 187 15.06 -13.43 -16.81
N ASP A 188 16.26 -12.84 -16.79
CA ASP A 188 17.52 -13.56 -16.66
C ASP A 188 17.96 -13.70 -15.18
N HIS A 189 17.31 -12.97 -14.28
CA HIS A 189 17.49 -13.14 -12.84
C HIS A 189 16.81 -14.42 -12.33
N VAL A 190 17.53 -15.22 -11.55
CA VAL A 190 16.91 -16.24 -10.69
C VAL A 190 16.43 -15.56 -9.42
N ILE A 191 15.12 -15.60 -9.18
CA ILE A 191 14.45 -14.89 -8.08
C ILE A 191 13.77 -15.89 -7.15
N LEU A 192 14.09 -15.82 -5.86
CA LEU A 192 13.49 -16.63 -4.80
C LEU A 192 12.62 -15.79 -3.88
N PHE A 193 11.32 -16.05 -3.89
CA PHE A 193 10.34 -15.46 -3.00
C PHE A 193 10.11 -16.37 -1.78
N CYS A 194 10.42 -15.88 -0.60
CA CYS A 194 10.21 -16.55 0.68
C CYS A 194 8.92 -16.00 1.33
N GLY A 195 7.92 -16.86 1.39
CA GLY A 195 6.56 -16.56 1.84
C GLY A 195 5.55 -16.69 0.70
N ALA A 196 4.40 -17.30 0.99
CA ALA A 196 3.24 -17.40 0.11
C ALA A 196 2.06 -16.59 0.69
N GLY A 197 2.35 -15.40 1.22
CA GLY A 197 1.34 -14.44 1.73
C GLY A 197 0.95 -13.39 0.70
N SER A 198 0.03 -12.48 1.07
CA SER A 198 -0.47 -11.39 0.20
C SER A 198 0.62 -10.64 -0.56
N ALA A 199 1.65 -10.19 0.15
CA ALA A 199 2.75 -9.40 -0.40
C ALA A 199 3.52 -10.14 -1.52
N MET A 200 3.99 -11.37 -1.25
CA MET A 200 4.76 -12.13 -2.23
C MET A 200 3.88 -12.61 -3.39
N MET A 201 2.66 -13.04 -3.11
CA MET A 201 1.73 -13.50 -4.15
C MET A 201 1.31 -12.36 -5.09
N GLY A 202 1.04 -11.17 -4.54
CA GLY A 202 0.81 -9.96 -5.34
C GLY A 202 2.02 -9.59 -6.19
N LEU A 203 3.22 -9.61 -5.60
CA LEU A 203 4.46 -9.30 -6.32
C LEU A 203 4.73 -10.30 -7.45
N THR A 204 4.55 -11.60 -7.21
CA THR A 204 4.73 -12.62 -8.25
C THR A 204 3.74 -12.45 -9.40
N ALA A 205 2.49 -12.07 -9.11
CA ALA A 205 1.48 -11.81 -10.13
C ALA A 205 1.81 -10.56 -10.95
N LEU A 206 2.21 -9.46 -10.30
CA LEU A 206 2.58 -8.23 -10.98
C LEU A 206 3.87 -8.40 -11.80
N LEU A 207 4.85 -9.14 -11.29
CA LEU A 207 6.06 -9.48 -12.04
C LEU A 207 5.73 -10.34 -13.26
N LYS A 208 4.82 -11.31 -13.15
CA LYS A 208 4.34 -12.09 -14.30
C LYS A 208 3.75 -11.17 -15.37
N LYS A 209 2.94 -10.17 -14.98
CA LYS A 209 2.39 -9.16 -15.89
C LYS A 209 3.47 -8.28 -16.53
N GLU A 210 4.48 -7.86 -15.78
CA GLU A 210 5.64 -7.13 -16.32
C GLU A 210 6.41 -7.95 -17.35
N LEU A 211 6.60 -9.25 -17.11
CA LEU A 211 7.27 -10.12 -18.08
C LEU A 211 6.39 -10.37 -19.32
N GLN A 212 5.07 -10.47 -19.15
CA GLN A 212 4.13 -10.57 -20.27
C GLN A 212 4.15 -9.31 -21.15
N SER A 213 4.20 -8.11 -20.55
CA SER A 213 4.26 -6.85 -21.31
C SER A 213 5.55 -6.71 -22.13
N ARG A 214 6.63 -7.41 -21.74
CA ARG A 214 7.88 -7.54 -22.49
C ARG A 214 7.84 -8.57 -23.62
N GLY A 215 6.72 -9.26 -23.81
CA GLY A 215 6.52 -10.22 -24.90
C GLY A 215 7.08 -11.63 -24.66
N LEU A 216 7.31 -12.01 -23.39
CA LEU A 216 7.80 -13.34 -23.04
C LEU A 216 6.71 -14.40 -23.20
N SER A 217 7.12 -15.62 -23.56
CA SER A 217 6.21 -16.77 -23.64
C SER A 217 5.80 -17.28 -22.26
N ASP A 218 4.65 -17.96 -22.17
CA ASP A 218 4.14 -18.52 -20.90
C ASP A 218 5.15 -19.41 -20.16
N GLU A 219 5.98 -20.15 -20.91
CA GLU A 219 7.05 -20.98 -20.34
C GLU A 219 8.16 -20.16 -19.68
N GLU A 220 8.45 -18.97 -20.21
CA GLU A 220 9.50 -18.08 -19.72
C GLU A 220 9.05 -17.24 -18.51
N LEU A 221 7.76 -16.92 -18.43
CA LEU A 221 7.20 -16.05 -17.39
C LEU A 221 7.52 -16.50 -15.97
N THR A 222 7.50 -17.81 -15.73
CA THR A 222 7.75 -18.36 -14.39
C THR A 222 9.08 -19.10 -14.29
N LYS A 223 9.79 -19.31 -15.41
CA LYS A 223 11.00 -20.16 -15.50
C LYS A 223 11.99 -19.94 -14.36
N ASN A 224 12.38 -18.68 -14.13
CA ASN A 224 13.39 -18.31 -13.14
C ASN A 224 12.80 -17.81 -11.80
N LEU A 225 11.49 -17.94 -11.61
CA LEU A 225 10.77 -17.48 -10.41
C LEU A 225 10.46 -18.66 -9.49
N TYR A 226 10.94 -18.62 -8.26
CA TYR A 226 10.80 -19.69 -7.27
C TYR A 226 10.05 -19.19 -6.04
N VAL A 227 9.10 -19.96 -5.52
CA VAL A 227 8.37 -19.64 -4.29
C VAL A 227 8.70 -20.69 -3.22
N TYR A 228 8.99 -20.22 -2.02
CA TYR A 228 9.26 -21.03 -0.83
C TYR A 228 8.30 -20.63 0.28
N ASP A 229 7.63 -21.60 0.90
CA ASP A 229 6.71 -21.36 2.03
C ASP A 229 7.13 -22.16 3.28
N ALA A 230 6.27 -22.19 4.30
CA ALA A 230 6.53 -22.92 5.53
C ALA A 230 6.66 -24.45 5.35
N LYS A 231 6.14 -25.02 4.25
CA LYS A 231 6.24 -26.45 3.90
C LYS A 231 7.48 -26.75 3.03
N GLY A 232 8.09 -25.73 2.42
CA GLY A 232 9.32 -25.83 1.63
C GLY A 232 9.21 -25.13 0.28
N LEU A 233 10.07 -25.52 -0.67
CA LEU A 233 9.97 -25.06 -2.06
C LEU A 233 8.66 -25.56 -2.68
N ILE A 234 7.94 -24.68 -3.39
CA ILE A 234 6.73 -25.05 -4.13
C ILE A 234 7.13 -25.85 -5.38
N THR A 235 6.77 -27.14 -5.40
CA THR A 235 7.01 -28.05 -6.52
C THR A 235 5.70 -28.63 -7.03
N LYS A 236 5.70 -29.24 -8.23
CA LYS A 236 4.52 -29.92 -8.79
C LYS A 236 3.97 -31.04 -7.90
N SER A 237 4.78 -31.57 -6.98
CA SER A 237 4.37 -32.58 -5.99
C SER A 237 3.86 -32.00 -4.67
N SER A 238 3.88 -30.67 -4.49
CA SER A 238 3.36 -30.03 -3.29
C SER A 238 1.84 -30.22 -3.19
N GLN A 239 1.36 -30.53 -1.99
CA GLN A 239 -0.07 -30.64 -1.71
C GLN A 239 -0.65 -29.26 -1.43
N GLU A 240 -1.88 -29.00 -1.91
CA GLU A 240 -2.64 -27.77 -1.61
C GLU A 240 -1.93 -26.48 -2.06
N ILE A 241 -1.39 -26.46 -3.28
CA ILE A 241 -0.79 -25.25 -3.84
C ILE A 241 -1.91 -24.22 -4.06
N PRO A 242 -1.83 -23.00 -3.47
CA PRO A 242 -2.77 -21.94 -3.76
C PRO A 242 -2.81 -21.66 -5.28
N GLY A 243 -4.01 -21.54 -5.86
CA GLY A 243 -4.18 -21.46 -7.31
C GLY A 243 -3.39 -20.32 -7.97
N ASN A 244 -3.25 -19.19 -7.27
CA ASN A 244 -2.50 -18.02 -7.72
C ASN A 244 -0.97 -18.21 -7.76
N ILE A 245 -0.42 -19.28 -7.17
CA ILE A 245 1.01 -19.63 -7.28
C ILE A 245 1.26 -20.99 -7.95
N ALA A 246 0.22 -21.64 -8.47
CA ALA A 246 0.33 -22.95 -9.11
C ALA A 246 1.31 -22.92 -10.30
N ASP A 247 1.30 -21.84 -11.09
CA ASP A 247 2.18 -21.66 -12.26
C ASP A 247 3.68 -21.55 -11.90
N PHE A 248 4.00 -21.30 -10.63
CA PHE A 248 5.38 -21.19 -10.13
C PHE A 248 5.92 -22.52 -9.61
N ALA A 249 5.08 -23.55 -9.54
CA ALA A 249 5.45 -24.87 -9.05
C ALA A 249 6.52 -25.52 -9.94
N LYS A 250 7.67 -25.83 -9.35
CA LYS A 250 8.81 -26.40 -10.08
C LYS A 250 8.72 -27.91 -10.24
N ASP A 251 9.17 -28.38 -11.40
CA ASP A 251 9.33 -29.81 -11.66
C ASP A 251 10.63 -30.32 -11.05
N MET A 252 10.64 -30.41 -9.71
CA MET A 252 11.82 -30.71 -8.91
C MET A 252 11.44 -31.55 -7.68
N PRO A 253 12.38 -32.35 -7.15
CA PRO A 253 12.18 -32.99 -5.85
C PRO A 253 11.84 -31.97 -4.77
N PRO A 254 10.95 -32.28 -3.82
CA PRO A 254 10.68 -31.40 -2.68
C PRO A 254 11.96 -31.08 -1.90
N ILE A 255 12.16 -29.80 -1.58
CA ILE A 255 13.27 -29.32 -0.76
C ILE A 255 12.70 -28.52 0.40
N LYS A 256 12.96 -28.98 1.63
CA LYS A 256 12.42 -28.33 2.83
C LYS A 256 13.33 -27.24 3.37
N SER A 257 14.64 -27.43 3.32
CA SER A 257 15.61 -26.46 3.83
C SER A 257 15.76 -25.29 2.86
N LEU A 258 15.57 -24.06 3.33
CA LEU A 258 15.81 -22.86 2.53
C LEU A 258 17.29 -22.77 2.10
N GLU A 259 18.22 -23.19 2.95
CA GLU A 259 19.65 -23.20 2.61
C GLU A 259 19.94 -24.15 1.45
N GLU A 260 19.35 -25.35 1.44
CA GLU A 260 19.49 -26.32 0.35
C GLU A 260 18.87 -25.78 -0.95
N VAL A 261 17.74 -25.06 -0.87
CA VAL A 261 17.13 -24.39 -2.03
C VAL A 261 18.11 -23.37 -2.60
N VAL A 262 18.66 -22.48 -1.77
CA VAL A 262 19.59 -21.42 -2.19
C VAL A 262 20.87 -22.01 -2.77
N GLU A 263 21.43 -23.08 -2.19
CA GLU A 263 22.60 -23.78 -2.74
C GLU A 263 22.33 -24.38 -4.12
N LYS A 264 21.12 -24.94 -4.31
CA LYS A 264 20.75 -25.62 -5.56
C LYS A 264 20.45 -24.65 -6.69
N ILE A 265 19.63 -23.62 -6.44
CA ILE A 265 19.15 -22.72 -7.50
C ILE A 265 20.04 -21.48 -7.65
N LYS A 266 20.86 -21.16 -6.64
CA LYS A 266 21.77 -20.01 -6.59
C LYS A 266 21.05 -18.71 -7.00
N PRO A 267 20.04 -18.26 -6.25
CA PRO A 267 19.25 -17.10 -6.62
C PRO A 267 20.12 -15.85 -6.64
N SER A 268 19.90 -15.00 -7.65
CA SER A 268 20.51 -13.67 -7.75
C SER A 268 19.76 -12.64 -6.89
N ILE A 269 18.48 -12.89 -6.64
CA ILE A 269 17.61 -12.06 -5.81
C ILE A 269 16.86 -12.96 -4.84
N ILE A 270 16.84 -12.60 -3.56
CA ILE A 270 16.00 -13.22 -2.53
C ILE A 270 15.09 -12.16 -1.90
N MET A 271 13.80 -12.46 -1.78
CA MET A 271 12.82 -11.56 -1.18
C MET A 271 12.02 -12.31 -0.12
N GLY A 272 11.85 -11.72 1.06
CA GLY A 272 11.16 -12.36 2.18
C GLY A 272 10.04 -11.49 2.73
N ALA A 273 8.84 -12.06 2.89
CA ALA A 273 7.74 -11.49 3.66
C ALA A 273 7.04 -12.59 4.47
N THR A 274 7.77 -13.14 5.45
CA THR A 274 7.37 -14.34 6.20
C THR A 274 7.03 -14.08 7.67
N SER A 275 7.44 -12.93 8.22
CA SER A 275 7.54 -12.67 9.66
C SER A 275 8.42 -13.66 10.44
N ALA A 276 9.26 -14.44 9.74
CA ALA A 276 10.24 -15.35 10.34
C ALA A 276 11.59 -14.63 10.48
N ALA A 277 11.84 -14.11 11.67
CA ALA A 277 13.06 -13.37 11.97
C ALA A 277 14.31 -14.22 11.75
N GLY A 278 15.33 -13.66 11.08
CA GLY A 278 16.61 -14.35 10.86
C GLY A 278 16.57 -15.49 9.83
N LEU A 279 15.52 -15.57 9.01
CA LEU A 279 15.38 -16.58 7.94
C LEU A 279 16.54 -16.56 6.93
N PHE A 280 17.13 -15.39 6.64
CA PHE A 280 18.26 -15.26 5.73
C PHE A 280 19.57 -15.38 6.51
N THR A 281 20.00 -16.62 6.68
CA THR A 281 21.20 -16.99 7.45
C THR A 281 22.49 -16.49 6.79
N GLU A 282 23.59 -16.45 7.56
CA GLU A 282 24.94 -16.17 7.02
C GLU A 282 25.28 -17.09 5.85
N LYS A 283 24.92 -18.37 5.94
CA LYS A 283 25.18 -19.36 4.88
C LYS A 283 24.44 -19.00 3.59
N ILE A 284 23.17 -18.61 3.67
CA ILE A 284 22.38 -18.17 2.52
C ILE A 284 23.03 -16.94 1.87
N LEU A 285 23.35 -15.92 2.69
CA LEU A 285 23.89 -14.66 2.20
C LEU A 285 25.27 -14.85 1.55
N ARG A 286 26.15 -15.67 2.15
CA ARG A 286 27.45 -16.02 1.57
C ARG A 286 27.32 -16.82 0.27
N THR A 287 26.39 -17.77 0.20
CA THR A 287 26.13 -18.55 -1.02
C THR A 287 25.69 -17.65 -2.17
N MET A 288 24.80 -16.69 -1.91
CA MET A 288 24.39 -15.70 -2.91
C MET A 288 25.56 -14.81 -3.34
N ALA A 289 26.37 -14.33 -2.38
CA ALA A 289 27.54 -13.50 -2.65
C ALA A 289 28.65 -14.23 -3.42
N ALA A 290 28.78 -15.54 -3.24
CA ALA A 290 29.70 -16.37 -4.00
C ALA A 290 29.22 -16.65 -5.44
N SER A 291 27.90 -16.62 -5.65
CA SER A 291 27.29 -16.93 -6.95
C SER A 291 27.06 -15.69 -7.82
N HIS A 292 26.90 -14.52 -7.20
CA HIS A 292 26.54 -13.27 -7.88
C HIS A 292 27.39 -12.10 -7.40
N GLU A 293 27.78 -11.23 -8.34
CA GLU A 293 28.59 -10.05 -8.01
C GLU A 293 27.84 -9.07 -7.11
N ARG A 294 26.57 -8.78 -7.43
CA ARG A 294 25.69 -7.85 -6.70
C ARG A 294 24.36 -8.52 -6.36
N PRO A 295 24.29 -9.38 -5.32
CA PRO A 295 23.06 -10.09 -4.97
C PRO A 295 21.99 -9.12 -4.43
N GLY A 296 20.75 -9.27 -4.86
CA GLY A 296 19.60 -8.54 -4.31
C GLY A 296 19.04 -9.22 -3.06
N VAL A 297 18.89 -8.49 -1.96
CA VAL A 297 18.40 -9.02 -0.68
C VAL A 297 17.30 -8.12 -0.13
N PHE A 298 16.07 -8.63 -0.09
CA PHE A 298 14.90 -7.88 0.36
C PHE A 298 14.25 -8.51 1.60
N ALA A 299 14.26 -7.80 2.73
CA ALA A 299 13.66 -8.26 4.00
C ALA A 299 12.41 -7.42 4.34
N PHE A 300 11.25 -7.81 3.81
CA PHE A 300 10.02 -6.99 3.87
C PHE A 300 9.26 -7.14 5.19
N SER A 301 9.55 -8.17 5.98
CA SER A 301 8.81 -8.42 7.21
C SER A 301 8.94 -7.28 8.22
N ASN A 302 7.79 -6.86 8.76
CA ASN A 302 7.66 -5.79 9.74
C ASN A 302 7.18 -6.32 11.09
N PRO A 303 7.54 -5.68 12.22
CA PRO A 303 8.53 -4.60 12.35
C PRO A 303 9.99 -5.14 12.30
N THR A 304 11.00 -4.31 12.58
CA THR A 304 12.43 -4.63 12.45
C THR A 304 12.86 -5.97 13.09
N ASN A 305 12.25 -6.37 14.21
CA ASN A 305 12.54 -7.64 14.89
C ASN A 305 11.94 -8.89 14.20
N LYS A 306 11.19 -8.70 13.11
CA LYS A 306 10.63 -9.75 12.26
C LYS A 306 11.32 -9.84 10.89
N ALA A 307 12.26 -8.94 10.60
CA ALA A 307 13.01 -8.94 9.35
C ALA A 307 13.79 -10.26 9.15
N GLU A 308 13.82 -10.75 7.90
CA GLU A 308 14.50 -11.99 7.52
C GLU A 308 16.01 -11.92 7.77
N CYS A 309 16.62 -10.74 7.64
CA CYS A 309 17.95 -10.41 8.16
C CYS A 309 18.07 -8.90 8.35
N THR A 310 19.08 -8.47 9.11
CA THR A 310 19.41 -7.04 9.25
C THR A 310 20.27 -6.54 8.09
N ALA A 311 20.28 -5.22 7.87
CA ALA A 311 21.21 -4.59 6.93
C ALA A 311 22.68 -4.94 7.23
N GLU A 312 23.05 -4.97 8.51
CA GLU A 312 24.42 -5.32 8.94
C GLU A 312 24.78 -6.76 8.54
N GLN A 313 23.88 -7.72 8.77
CA GLN A 313 24.09 -9.10 8.34
C GLN A 313 24.21 -9.21 6.82
N ALA A 314 23.30 -8.58 6.08
CA ALA A 314 23.33 -8.59 4.63
C ALA A 314 24.64 -8.02 4.08
N TYR A 315 25.09 -6.85 4.54
CA TYR A 315 26.34 -6.27 4.07
C TYR A 315 27.57 -7.06 4.52
N LYS A 316 27.64 -7.46 5.80
CA LYS A 316 28.80 -8.19 6.33
C LYS A 316 29.01 -9.55 5.66
N PHE A 317 27.93 -10.28 5.40
CA PHE A 317 28.01 -11.63 4.83
C PHE A 317 28.07 -11.65 3.29
N THR A 318 28.03 -10.48 2.66
CA THR A 318 28.17 -10.31 1.20
C THR A 318 29.32 -9.37 0.82
N ASP A 319 30.23 -9.08 1.75
CA ASP A 319 31.38 -8.18 1.56
C ASP A 319 30.97 -6.78 1.06
N GLY A 320 29.83 -6.28 1.54
CA GLY A 320 29.27 -4.98 1.17
C GLY A 320 28.68 -4.91 -0.24
N ARG A 321 28.54 -6.04 -0.94
CA ARG A 321 28.07 -6.09 -2.34
C ARG A 321 26.57 -6.26 -2.49
N ALA A 322 25.87 -6.74 -1.45
CA ALA A 322 24.42 -6.88 -1.49
C ALA A 322 23.73 -5.54 -1.80
N ILE A 323 22.73 -5.58 -2.67
CA ILE A 323 21.77 -4.51 -2.83
C ILE A 323 20.63 -4.83 -1.86
N TYR A 324 20.67 -4.18 -0.69
CA TYR A 324 19.77 -4.50 0.41
C TYR A 324 18.64 -3.48 0.55
N SER A 325 17.42 -3.98 0.77
CA SER A 325 16.28 -3.16 1.18
C SER A 325 15.39 -3.90 2.17
N ALA A 326 14.75 -3.17 3.07
CA ALA A 326 13.86 -3.75 4.06
C ALA A 326 12.53 -2.99 4.16
N GLY A 327 11.48 -3.64 4.66
CA GLY A 327 10.21 -2.95 4.93
C GLY A 327 10.33 -1.94 6.07
N SER A 328 11.01 -2.35 7.15
CA SER A 328 11.31 -1.52 8.30
C SER A 328 12.63 -0.77 8.13
N PRO A 329 12.78 0.43 8.72
CA PRO A 329 14.01 1.20 8.62
C PRO A 329 15.15 0.51 9.39
N PHE A 330 16.35 0.53 8.79
CA PHE A 330 17.61 0.15 9.43
C PHE A 330 18.60 1.32 9.37
N PRO A 331 19.47 1.49 10.39
CA PRO A 331 20.49 2.52 10.35
C PRO A 331 21.52 2.22 9.24
N PRO A 332 22.23 3.25 8.74
CA PRO A 332 23.39 3.05 7.88
C PRO A 332 24.45 2.18 8.54
N VAL A 333 25.17 1.40 7.74
CA VAL A 333 26.21 0.46 8.18
C VAL A 333 27.56 0.92 7.64
N GLU A 334 28.56 1.03 8.51
CA GLU A 334 29.94 1.22 8.07
C GLU A 334 30.59 -0.12 7.76
N PHE A 335 31.06 -0.30 6.53
CA PHE A 335 31.72 -1.51 6.08
C PHE A 335 32.95 -1.16 5.24
N ASN A 336 34.14 -1.61 5.66
CA ASN A 336 35.43 -1.33 5.01
C ASN A 336 35.65 0.16 4.67
N GLY A 337 35.33 1.05 5.61
CA GLY A 337 35.47 2.51 5.45
C GLY A 337 34.44 3.17 4.53
N LYS A 338 33.43 2.42 4.04
CA LYS A 338 32.30 2.95 3.28
C LYS A 338 31.04 2.95 4.12
N ARG A 339 30.26 4.02 4.04
CA ARG A 339 28.93 4.11 4.65
C ARG A 339 27.87 3.60 3.69
N LEU A 340 27.30 2.42 3.97
CA LEU A 340 26.24 1.79 3.20
C LEU A 340 24.88 2.16 3.82
N THR A 341 23.98 2.71 3.03
CA THR A 341 22.65 3.11 3.50
C THR A 341 21.62 2.13 2.96
N PRO A 342 20.97 1.30 3.80
CA PRO A 342 19.95 0.37 3.34
C PRO A 342 18.74 1.11 2.77
N GLY A 343 18.18 0.57 1.68
CA GLY A 343 16.92 1.07 1.13
C GLY A 343 15.73 0.66 2.00
N GLN A 344 14.65 1.43 1.91
CA GLN A 344 13.39 1.10 2.56
C GLN A 344 12.31 0.81 1.51
N ALA A 345 11.90 -0.45 1.42
CA ALA A 345 10.81 -0.90 0.55
C ALA A 345 9.47 -0.72 1.30
N ASN A 346 8.98 0.52 1.35
CA ASN A 346 7.79 0.89 2.09
C ASN A 346 6.66 1.34 1.16
N ASN A 347 5.46 0.82 1.39
CA ASN A 347 4.25 1.13 0.62
C ASN A 347 3.90 2.63 0.59
N CYS A 348 4.42 3.44 1.53
CA CYS A 348 4.30 4.89 1.50
C CYS A 348 4.86 5.54 0.21
N PHE A 349 5.71 4.84 -0.55
CA PHE A 349 6.17 5.29 -1.86
C PHE A 349 5.21 4.94 -3.00
N ALA A 350 4.15 4.19 -2.76
CA ALA A 350 3.20 3.74 -3.77
C ALA A 350 1.79 4.28 -3.50
N PHE A 351 1.14 3.86 -2.40
CA PHE A 351 -0.28 4.13 -2.21
C PHE A 351 -0.66 5.62 -2.23
N PRO A 352 0.11 6.59 -1.68
CA PRO A 352 -0.35 7.97 -1.69
C PRO A 352 -0.45 8.52 -3.12
N GLY A 353 0.50 8.17 -3.99
CA GLY A 353 0.51 8.57 -5.39
C GLY A 353 -0.54 7.84 -6.22
N ILE A 354 -0.69 6.52 -6.03
CA ILE A 354 -1.76 5.73 -6.68
C ILE A 354 -3.11 6.36 -6.39
N VAL A 355 -3.40 6.57 -5.10
CA VAL A 355 -4.68 7.11 -4.64
C VAL A 355 -4.91 8.51 -5.18
N LEU A 356 -3.90 9.39 -5.10
CA LEU A 356 -4.01 10.75 -5.59
C LEU A 356 -4.33 10.77 -7.09
N GLY A 357 -3.64 9.95 -7.89
CA GLY A 357 -3.89 9.82 -9.33
C GLY A 357 -5.30 9.30 -9.63
N VAL A 358 -5.68 8.20 -8.98
CA VAL A 358 -7.01 7.56 -9.11
C VAL A 358 -8.14 8.52 -8.73
N MET A 359 -8.01 9.23 -7.60
CA MET A 359 -8.99 10.21 -7.14
C MET A 359 -9.04 11.45 -8.04
N THR A 360 -7.91 11.87 -8.60
CA THR A 360 -7.85 13.01 -9.52
C THR A 360 -8.55 12.67 -10.84
N ALA A 361 -8.28 11.50 -11.40
CA ALA A 361 -8.90 11.01 -12.63
C ALA A 361 -10.39 10.65 -12.47
N LEU A 362 -10.89 10.55 -11.23
CA LEU A 362 -12.21 9.98 -10.93
C LEU A 362 -12.35 8.58 -11.54
N ALA A 363 -11.36 7.72 -11.30
CA ALA A 363 -11.27 6.42 -11.95
C ALA A 363 -12.45 5.49 -11.59
N VAL A 364 -12.87 4.66 -12.55
CA VAL A 364 -13.94 3.66 -12.33
C VAL A 364 -13.41 2.42 -11.63
N THR A 365 -12.24 1.95 -12.05
CA THR A 365 -11.52 0.78 -11.52
C THR A 365 -10.03 1.09 -11.44
N VAL A 366 -9.26 0.23 -10.77
CA VAL A 366 -7.80 0.38 -10.64
C VAL A 366 -7.13 -0.90 -11.18
N PRO A 367 -6.94 -1.01 -12.52
CA PRO A 367 -6.40 -2.22 -13.13
C PRO A 367 -4.90 -2.38 -12.84
N ASP A 368 -4.36 -3.58 -13.07
CA ASP A 368 -3.00 -3.90 -12.64
C ASP A 368 -1.91 -3.06 -13.31
N GLU A 369 -2.17 -2.56 -14.50
CA GLU A 369 -1.28 -1.66 -15.23
C GLU A 369 -1.00 -0.37 -14.45
N VAL A 370 -1.92 0.08 -13.59
CA VAL A 370 -1.68 1.21 -12.67
C VAL A 370 -0.51 0.91 -11.72
N TYR A 371 -0.39 -0.33 -11.25
CA TYR A 371 0.71 -0.75 -10.38
C TYR A 371 2.02 -0.95 -11.15
N LEU A 372 1.95 -1.33 -12.43
CA LEU A 372 3.12 -1.32 -13.32
C LEU A 372 3.62 0.11 -13.53
N VAL A 373 2.74 1.05 -13.89
CA VAL A 373 3.08 2.48 -14.03
C VAL A 373 3.69 3.02 -12.74
N THR A 374 3.13 2.66 -11.59
CA THR A 374 3.66 3.02 -10.27
C THR A 374 5.06 2.46 -10.06
N ALA A 375 5.27 1.15 -10.33
CA ALA A 375 6.56 0.49 -10.15
C ALA A 375 7.65 1.10 -11.03
N HIS A 376 7.35 1.34 -12.32
CA HIS A 376 8.25 1.99 -13.26
C HIS A 376 8.58 3.41 -12.83
N THR A 377 7.57 4.20 -12.43
CA THR A 377 7.75 5.57 -11.95
C THR A 377 8.67 5.60 -10.73
N LEU A 378 8.37 4.80 -9.70
CA LEU A 378 9.17 4.71 -8.49
C LEU A 378 10.60 4.25 -8.78
N SER A 379 10.77 3.26 -9.67
CA SER A 379 12.08 2.74 -10.03
C SER A 379 12.98 3.77 -10.72
N ASN A 380 12.40 4.83 -11.30
CA ASN A 380 13.12 5.88 -12.02
C ASN A 380 13.55 7.06 -11.13
N VAL A 381 13.02 7.18 -9.91
CA VAL A 381 13.33 8.28 -8.99
C VAL A 381 14.79 8.28 -8.51
N PRO A 382 15.40 7.13 -8.12
CA PRO A 382 16.79 7.13 -7.68
C PRO A 382 17.75 7.64 -8.77
N SER A 383 18.64 8.55 -8.36
CA SER A 383 19.69 9.12 -9.23
C SER A 383 20.72 8.06 -9.66
N LYS A 384 21.57 8.39 -10.63
CA LYS A 384 22.67 7.49 -11.04
C LYS A 384 23.65 7.26 -9.90
N GLU A 385 23.89 8.29 -9.09
CA GLU A 385 24.73 8.27 -7.90
C GLU A 385 24.12 7.36 -6.81
N ASP A 386 22.80 7.44 -6.59
CA ASP A 386 22.10 6.55 -5.66
C ASP A 386 22.22 5.09 -6.09
N LEU A 387 21.94 4.78 -7.35
CA LEU A 387 22.10 3.42 -7.88
C LEU A 387 23.54 2.91 -7.78
N ALA A 388 24.53 3.75 -8.11
CA ALA A 388 25.95 3.41 -7.98
C ALA A 388 26.32 3.08 -6.53
N SER A 389 25.68 3.74 -5.56
CA SER A 389 25.84 3.45 -4.12
C SER A 389 25.03 2.25 -3.62
N GLY A 390 24.24 1.59 -4.47
CA GLY A 390 23.38 0.46 -4.11
C GLY A 390 22.01 0.84 -3.56
N LYS A 391 21.59 2.10 -3.66
CA LYS A 391 20.25 2.55 -3.26
C LYS A 391 19.29 2.45 -4.44
N ILE A 392 18.26 1.63 -4.29
CA ILE A 392 17.22 1.39 -5.30
C ILE A 392 15.87 2.04 -4.97
N TYR A 393 15.76 2.65 -3.79
CA TYR A 393 14.60 3.45 -3.38
C TYR A 393 15.05 4.87 -3.00
N PRO A 394 14.19 5.88 -3.21
CA PRO A 394 14.46 7.24 -2.80
C PRO A 394 14.49 7.38 -1.27
N ASN A 395 14.97 8.54 -0.80
CA ASN A 395 14.85 8.90 0.60
C ASN A 395 13.37 9.14 0.95
N ILE A 396 12.94 8.72 2.15
CA ILE A 396 11.58 8.94 2.65
C ILE A 396 11.17 10.42 2.65
N ALA A 397 12.13 11.33 2.81
CA ALA A 397 11.90 12.78 2.72
C ALA A 397 11.35 13.22 1.35
N CYS A 398 11.62 12.45 0.29
CA CYS A 398 11.10 12.70 -1.06
C CYS A 398 9.76 12.01 -1.32
N ALA A 399 9.16 11.33 -0.33
CA ALA A 399 7.94 10.53 -0.55
C ALA A 399 6.76 11.37 -1.07
N LYS A 400 6.68 12.65 -0.69
CA LYS A 400 5.68 13.59 -1.23
C LYS A 400 5.89 13.84 -2.73
N ASP A 401 7.11 14.15 -3.14
CA ASP A 401 7.45 14.36 -4.56
C ASP A 401 7.22 13.09 -5.38
N VAL A 402 7.62 11.94 -4.83
CA VAL A 402 7.36 10.61 -5.42
C VAL A 402 5.87 10.37 -5.61
N ALA A 403 5.04 10.70 -4.62
CA ALA A 403 3.59 10.56 -4.71
C ALA A 403 3.01 11.44 -5.83
N LEU A 404 3.50 12.68 -5.98
CA LEU A 404 3.10 13.55 -7.09
C LEU A 404 3.49 12.96 -8.45
N GLU A 405 4.72 12.48 -8.62
CA GLU A 405 5.16 11.87 -9.89
C GLU A 405 4.32 10.64 -10.26
N ILE A 406 4.06 9.77 -9.29
CA ILE A 406 3.19 8.59 -9.48
C ILE A 406 1.77 9.04 -9.83
N ALA A 407 1.22 10.02 -9.10
CA ALA A 407 -0.13 10.51 -9.35
C ALA A 407 -0.29 11.07 -10.76
N VAL A 408 0.67 11.86 -11.24
CA VAL A 408 0.67 12.40 -12.61
C VAL A 408 0.66 11.26 -13.64
N ASN A 409 1.56 10.28 -13.51
CA ASN A 409 1.68 9.19 -14.48
C ASN A 409 0.50 8.22 -14.43
N VAL A 410 -0.03 7.93 -13.24
CA VAL A 410 -1.24 7.12 -13.05
C VAL A 410 -2.45 7.83 -13.64
N CYS A 411 -2.61 9.14 -13.37
CA CYS A 411 -3.70 9.93 -13.91
C CYS A 411 -3.65 9.99 -15.45
N GLN A 412 -2.45 10.21 -16.03
CA GLN A 412 -2.25 10.17 -17.48
C GLN A 412 -2.63 8.80 -18.06
N TYR A 413 -2.15 7.69 -17.47
CA TYR A 413 -2.52 6.34 -17.90
C TYR A 413 -4.04 6.13 -17.90
N LEU A 414 -4.73 6.58 -16.85
CA LEU A 414 -6.18 6.43 -16.74
C LEU A 414 -6.93 7.25 -17.81
N PHE A 415 -6.45 8.44 -18.17
CA PHE A 415 -7.01 9.22 -19.28
C PHE A 415 -6.76 8.55 -20.64
N ASP A 416 -5.53 8.10 -20.89
CA ASP A 416 -5.13 7.51 -22.17
C ASP A 416 -5.85 6.19 -22.50
N ASN A 417 -6.42 5.53 -21.48
CA ASN A 417 -7.09 4.24 -21.59
C ASN A 417 -8.61 4.30 -21.32
N ASP A 418 -9.21 5.50 -21.34
CA ASP A 418 -10.66 5.70 -21.13
C ASP A 418 -11.19 5.17 -19.78
N LEU A 419 -10.34 5.19 -18.74
CA LEU A 419 -10.68 4.74 -17.38
C LEU A 419 -10.99 5.89 -16.42
N ALA A 420 -10.77 7.13 -16.85
CA ALA A 420 -11.03 8.36 -16.09
C ALA A 420 -12.42 8.95 -16.39
N GLN A 421 -13.05 9.57 -15.38
CA GLN A 421 -14.34 10.27 -15.52
C GLN A 421 -14.24 11.79 -15.37
N LEU A 422 -13.07 12.34 -15.02
CA LEU A 422 -12.87 13.78 -14.96
C LEU A 422 -12.99 14.41 -16.35
N THR A 423 -13.91 15.36 -16.52
CA THR A 423 -14.12 16.08 -17.79
C THR A 423 -14.33 17.58 -17.55
N PRO A 424 -13.72 18.47 -18.37
CA PRO A 424 -12.74 18.17 -19.43
C PRO A 424 -11.42 17.64 -18.84
N VAL A 425 -10.67 16.88 -19.65
CA VAL A 425 -9.30 16.48 -19.28
C VAL A 425 -8.45 17.74 -19.10
N PRO A 426 -7.71 17.89 -17.99
CA PRO A 426 -6.85 19.06 -17.79
C PRO A 426 -5.75 19.15 -18.84
N ASP A 427 -5.45 20.37 -19.33
CA ASP A 427 -4.34 20.59 -20.27
C ASP A 427 -2.97 20.24 -19.64
N ASP A 428 -2.82 20.51 -18.33
CA ASP A 428 -1.67 20.10 -17.52
C ASP A 428 -2.17 19.37 -16.25
N ILE A 429 -1.99 18.06 -16.24
CA ILE A 429 -2.38 17.19 -15.12
C ILE A 429 -1.62 17.55 -13.84
N ARG A 430 -0.33 17.89 -13.93
CA ARG A 430 0.48 18.21 -12.77
C ARG A 430 0.01 19.51 -12.14
N GLU A 431 -0.19 20.56 -12.94
CA GLU A 431 -0.70 21.84 -12.45
C GLU A 431 -2.08 21.65 -11.81
N TYR A 432 -2.95 20.84 -12.44
CA TYR A 432 -4.25 20.50 -11.89
C TYR A 432 -4.16 19.82 -10.52
N ILE A 433 -3.28 18.83 -10.35
CA ILE A 433 -3.08 18.15 -9.06
C ILE A 433 -2.59 19.15 -8.01
N LEU A 434 -1.54 19.93 -8.31
CA LEU A 434 -0.95 20.90 -7.38
C LEU A 434 -1.95 21.97 -6.94
N LYS A 435 -2.78 22.47 -7.85
CA LYS A 435 -3.83 23.46 -7.54
C LYS A 435 -4.91 22.92 -6.61
N ASN A 436 -5.15 21.61 -6.62
CA ASN A 436 -6.17 20.95 -5.81
C ASN A 436 -5.60 20.26 -4.57
N GLU A 437 -4.30 20.42 -4.32
CA GLU A 437 -3.62 19.87 -3.14
C GLU A 437 -4.10 20.53 -1.85
N TYR A 438 -4.17 19.75 -0.77
CA TYR A 438 -4.45 20.25 0.55
C TYR A 438 -3.37 21.24 1.00
N GLN A 439 -3.81 22.45 1.33
CA GLN A 439 -2.94 23.52 1.83
C GLN A 439 -2.77 23.39 3.34
N LEU A 440 -1.51 23.42 3.81
CA LEU A 440 -1.19 23.33 5.24
C LEU A 440 -1.32 24.67 5.96
N ASP A 441 -1.37 25.77 5.22
CA ASP A 441 -1.52 27.12 5.76
C ASP A 441 -2.94 27.34 6.30
N PHE A 442 -3.05 28.06 7.41
CA PHE A 442 -4.34 28.49 7.92
C PHE A 442 -4.97 29.48 6.93
N SER A 443 -6.12 29.12 6.37
CA SER A 443 -6.95 30.03 5.60
C SER A 443 -7.70 30.99 6.51
N SER A 444 -8.11 32.15 5.95
CA SER A 444 -8.94 33.07 6.70
C SER A 444 -10.32 32.47 6.95
N SER A 445 -10.78 32.53 8.20
CA SER A 445 -12.18 32.23 8.57
C SER A 445 -13.10 33.44 8.40
N THR A 446 -12.57 34.61 8.04
CA THR A 446 -13.35 35.81 7.77
C THR A 446 -13.81 35.81 6.31
N THR A 447 -15.05 36.25 6.08
CA THR A 447 -15.56 36.48 4.73
C THR A 447 -14.68 37.49 3.98
N GLU A 448 -14.35 37.20 2.73
CA GLU A 448 -13.75 38.18 1.83
C GLU A 448 -14.72 39.35 1.62
N THR A 449 -14.22 40.58 1.74
CA THR A 449 -15.00 41.79 1.50
C THR A 449 -14.38 42.54 0.33
N TRP A 450 -15.21 43.20 -0.45
CA TRP A 450 -14.78 44.08 -1.54
C TRP A 450 -15.58 45.37 -1.48
N ASP A 451 -14.95 46.46 -1.93
CA ASP A 451 -15.62 47.75 -1.96
C ASP A 451 -16.76 47.71 -2.98
N TYR A 452 -17.93 48.17 -2.54
CA TYR A 452 -19.02 48.46 -3.45
C TYR A 452 -18.76 49.80 -4.14
N PRO A 453 -19.15 50.00 -5.41
CA PRO A 453 -19.11 51.31 -6.03
C PRO A 453 -19.83 52.34 -5.15
N GLU A 454 -19.34 53.58 -5.11
CA GLU A 454 -20.04 54.68 -4.41
C GLU A 454 -21.42 54.90 -5.03
N MET A 455 -22.44 54.22 -4.49
CA MET A 455 -23.82 54.40 -4.88
C MET A 455 -24.44 55.47 -4.00
N LYS A 456 -25.03 56.50 -4.63
CA LYS A 456 -25.88 57.43 -3.89
C LYS A 456 -27.06 56.62 -3.32
N PRO A 457 -27.27 56.61 -2.00
CA PRO A 457 -28.33 55.82 -1.39
C PRO A 457 -29.68 56.17 -2.04
N ASN A 458 -30.39 55.14 -2.52
CA ASN A 458 -31.71 55.26 -3.12
C ASN A 458 -32.67 54.24 -2.47
N PRO A 459 -33.71 54.66 -1.76
CA PRO A 459 -34.14 56.06 -1.57
C PRO A 459 -33.11 56.87 -0.77
N LYS A 460 -33.01 58.17 -1.10
CA LYS A 460 -32.16 59.09 -0.34
C LYS A 460 -32.55 59.02 1.14
N PRO A 461 -31.58 58.97 2.07
CA PRO A 461 -31.87 59.08 3.49
C PRO A 461 -32.74 60.32 3.69
N ASN A 462 -33.83 60.19 4.47
CA ASN A 462 -34.66 61.35 4.80
C ASN A 462 -33.73 62.44 5.34
N PRO A 463 -33.74 63.66 4.78
CA PRO A 463 -32.91 64.72 5.30
C PRO A 463 -33.25 64.90 6.78
N THR A 464 -32.26 64.65 7.64
CA THR A 464 -32.32 65.00 9.06
C THR A 464 -32.74 66.47 9.16
N LYS A 465 -33.55 66.79 10.17
CA LYS A 465 -34.20 68.11 10.43
C LYS A 465 -33.27 69.33 10.54
N GLU A 466 -32.01 69.25 10.16
CA GLU A 466 -31.03 70.34 10.26
C GLU A 466 -30.95 71.25 9.04
N GLN A 467 -31.65 70.96 7.94
CA GLN A 467 -31.81 71.91 6.82
C GLN A 467 -33.02 72.84 6.96
N LYS A 468 -33.43 73.18 8.19
CA LYS A 468 -34.44 74.22 8.50
C LYS A 468 -33.85 75.50 9.13
N GLN A 469 -32.54 75.68 9.09
CA GLN A 469 -31.91 76.98 9.40
C GLN A 469 -31.10 77.46 8.20
N LYS A 470 -31.78 78.07 7.24
CA LYS A 470 -31.30 79.24 6.50
C LYS A 470 -32.46 79.97 5.85
#